data_AF-A0A0D2LBV7-F1
#
_entry.id   AF-A0A0D2LBV7-F1
#
_cell.length_a   1.000
_cell.length_b   1.000
_cell.length_c   1.000
_cell.angle_alpha   90.00
_cell.angle_beta   90.00
_cell.angle_gamma   90.00
#
_symmetry.space_group_name_H-M   'P 1'
#
loop_
_entity.id
_entity.type
_entity.pdbx_description
1 polymer ?
#
loop_
_entity_poly.entity_id
_entity_poly.type
_entity_poly.pdbx_seq_one_letter_code
_entity_poly.pdbx_strand_id
1 'polypeptide(L)'
;MDPVPMSKDVEEGDSFSFNEKFSSKLFKIKIGTVSATKEGEAEKNETRHKVEQDRQPQIDAAIVRIMKSRKVLDHNTLITEVTRQLTPRFVPNPAVIKKRIETMIEREFLERDEADRKMYRYLA
;
A
#
# COMPACT_ATOMS: atom_id res chain seq x y z
N MET A 1 6.00 -13.74 -46.95
CA MET A 1 6.72 -14.37 -45.83
C MET A 1 6.05 -13.85 -44.59
N ASP A 2 5.34 -14.72 -43.88
CA ASP A 2 4.56 -14.32 -42.70
C ASP A 2 5.52 -13.91 -41.57
N PRO A 3 5.23 -12.83 -40.84
CA PRO A 3 6.08 -12.35 -39.76
C PRO A 3 6.11 -13.39 -38.64
N VAL A 4 7.33 -13.81 -38.29
CA VAL A 4 7.58 -14.67 -37.12
C VAL A 4 7.92 -13.74 -35.97
N PRO A 5 7.13 -13.70 -34.88
CA PRO A 5 7.42 -12.81 -33.76
C PRO A 5 8.77 -13.14 -33.13
N MET A 6 9.67 -12.15 -33.11
CA MET A 6 10.93 -12.18 -32.36
C MET A 6 10.89 -11.27 -31.12
N SER A 7 9.75 -10.62 -30.86
CA SER A 7 9.50 -9.72 -29.73
C SER A 7 8.95 -10.46 -28.50
N LYS A 8 9.01 -9.78 -27.34
CA LYS A 8 8.38 -10.26 -26.10
C LYS A 8 6.85 -10.21 -26.16
N ASP A 9 6.31 -9.38 -27.04
CA ASP A 9 4.89 -9.13 -27.22
C ASP A 9 4.39 -9.83 -28.49
N VAL A 10 3.14 -10.32 -28.43
CA VAL A 10 2.46 -11.01 -29.54
C VAL A 10 1.40 -10.09 -30.12
N GLU A 11 1.45 -9.83 -31.43
CA GLU A 11 0.52 -8.98 -32.17
C GLU A 11 -0.50 -9.81 -32.96
N GLU A 12 -1.60 -9.17 -33.38
CA GLU A 12 -2.75 -9.83 -34.02
C GLU A 12 -2.42 -10.45 -35.40
N GLY A 13 -1.30 -10.06 -36.02
CA GLY A 13 -0.80 -10.60 -37.29
C GLY A 13 0.28 -11.67 -37.16
N ASP A 14 0.69 -12.03 -35.93
CA ASP A 14 1.78 -12.97 -35.71
C ASP A 14 1.40 -14.40 -36.08
N SER A 15 2.30 -15.06 -36.81
CA SER A 15 2.13 -16.45 -37.22
C SER A 15 3.14 -17.35 -36.52
N PHE A 16 2.63 -18.42 -35.90
CA PHE A 16 3.44 -19.42 -35.21
C PHE A 16 3.51 -20.70 -36.03
N SER A 17 4.70 -21.31 -36.07
CA SER A 17 4.94 -22.59 -36.74
C SER A 17 5.76 -23.52 -35.85
N PHE A 18 5.70 -24.81 -36.14
CA PHE A 18 6.47 -25.81 -35.42
C PHE A 18 7.97 -25.68 -35.75
N ASN A 19 8.83 -25.64 -34.73
CA ASN A 19 10.28 -25.57 -34.91
C ASN A 19 10.88 -26.97 -35.11
N GLU A 20 10.91 -27.43 -36.36
CA GLU A 20 11.50 -28.72 -36.75
C GLU A 20 13.01 -28.84 -36.48
N LYS A 21 13.72 -27.70 -36.31
CA LYS A 21 15.17 -27.66 -36.06
C LYS A 21 15.54 -27.78 -34.58
N PHE A 22 14.55 -27.92 -33.70
CA PHE A 22 14.79 -28.00 -32.28
C PHE A 22 15.59 -29.27 -31.92
N SER A 23 16.66 -29.10 -31.16
CA SER A 23 17.50 -30.19 -30.64
C SER A 23 17.87 -29.90 -29.19
N SER A 24 17.79 -30.91 -28.32
CA SER A 24 18.13 -30.81 -26.91
C SER A 24 18.99 -32.00 -26.50
N LYS A 25 20.03 -31.73 -25.70
CA LYS A 25 20.86 -32.78 -25.08
C LYS A 25 20.13 -33.52 -23.95
N LEU A 26 19.05 -32.94 -23.42
CA LEU A 26 18.24 -33.53 -22.35
C LEU A 26 17.06 -34.31 -22.93
N PHE A 27 16.87 -35.54 -22.44
CA PHE A 27 15.72 -36.39 -22.79
C PHE A 27 14.38 -35.82 -22.30
N LYS A 28 14.41 -35.11 -21.16
CA LYS A 28 13.23 -34.45 -20.58
C LYS A 28 13.38 -32.94 -20.70
N ILE A 29 12.49 -32.33 -21.47
CA ILE A 29 12.40 -30.88 -21.64
C ILE A 29 11.28 -30.38 -20.75
N LYS A 30 11.60 -29.50 -19.80
CA LYS A 30 10.59 -28.82 -18.99
C LYS A 30 10.27 -27.50 -19.66
N ILE A 31 9.12 -27.43 -20.33
CA ILE A 31 8.59 -26.14 -20.78
C ILE A 31 8.12 -25.39 -19.55
N GLY A 32 8.70 -24.21 -19.30
CA GLY A 32 8.18 -23.29 -18.31
C GLY A 32 6.81 -22.83 -18.79
N THR A 33 5.75 -23.33 -18.17
CA THR A 33 4.42 -22.70 -18.28
C THR A 33 4.56 -21.24 -17.85
N VAL A 34 3.70 -20.36 -18.36
CA VAL A 34 3.58 -18.96 -17.94
C VAL A 34 3.03 -18.93 -16.50
N SER A 35 3.78 -19.50 -15.57
CA SER A 35 3.45 -19.55 -14.16
C SER A 35 3.79 -18.18 -13.60
N ALA A 36 2.76 -17.36 -13.48
CA ALA A 36 2.78 -16.10 -12.76
C ALA A 36 3.93 -15.18 -13.22
N THR A 37 3.92 -14.75 -14.48
CA THR A 37 4.54 -13.47 -14.83
C THR A 37 3.83 -12.39 -14.04
N LYS A 38 4.30 -12.16 -12.80
CA LYS A 38 3.99 -11.06 -11.87
C LYS A 38 2.50 -10.70 -11.83
N GLU A 39 1.81 -10.91 -10.70
CA GLU A 39 0.53 -10.21 -10.38
C GLU A 39 0.47 -8.90 -11.16
N GLY A 40 -0.52 -8.77 -12.06
CA GLY A 40 -0.59 -7.63 -12.95
C GLY A 40 -0.46 -6.35 -12.12
N GLU A 41 0.12 -5.28 -12.66
CA GLU A 41 0.30 -4.03 -11.89
C GLU A 41 -1.00 -3.58 -11.20
N ALA A 42 -2.14 -3.90 -11.82
CA ALA A 42 -3.49 -3.77 -11.25
C ALA A 42 -3.70 -4.58 -9.96
N GLU A 43 -3.44 -5.90 -9.95
CA GLU A 43 -3.62 -6.77 -8.77
C GLU A 43 -2.68 -6.37 -7.62
N LYS A 44 -1.45 -5.96 -7.93
CA LYS A 44 -0.51 -5.44 -6.93
C LYS A 44 -1.01 -4.15 -6.29
N ASN A 45 -1.56 -3.26 -7.10
CA ASN A 45 -2.09 -1.99 -6.61
C ASN A 45 -3.33 -2.21 -5.75
N GLU A 46 -4.22 -3.13 -6.16
CA GLU A 46 -5.40 -3.52 -5.38
C GLU A 46 -5.00 -4.11 -4.02
N THR A 47 -4.05 -5.04 -4.02
CA THR A 47 -3.53 -5.66 -2.80
C THR A 47 -2.94 -4.63 -1.85
N ARG A 48 -2.14 -3.69 -2.38
CA ARG A 48 -1.55 -2.62 -1.58
C ARG A 48 -2.63 -1.69 -1.00
N HIS A 49 -3.62 -1.31 -1.80
CA HIS A 49 -4.71 -0.45 -1.35
C HIS A 49 -5.52 -1.11 -0.24
N LYS A 50 -5.80 -2.40 -0.36
CA LYS A 50 -6.50 -3.18 0.69
C LYS A 50 -5.70 -3.19 2.01
N VAL A 51 -4.39 -3.42 1.93
CA VAL A 51 -3.51 -3.36 3.10
C VAL A 51 -3.50 -1.97 3.74
N GLU A 52 -3.54 -0.89 2.94
CA GLU A 52 -3.62 0.48 3.46
C GLU A 52 -4.95 0.76 4.17
N GLN A 53 -6.07 0.23 3.66
CA GLN A 53 -7.37 0.33 4.31
C GLN A 53 -7.39 -0.39 5.66
N ASP A 54 -6.85 -1.61 5.74
CA ASP A 54 -6.78 -2.41 6.97
C ASP A 54 -5.94 -1.77 8.09
N ARG A 55 -5.04 -0.85 7.72
CA ARG A 55 -4.20 -0.11 8.67
C ARG A 55 -4.91 1.10 9.29
N GLN A 56 -5.95 1.66 8.65
CA GLN A 56 -6.61 2.88 9.12
C GLN A 56 -7.20 2.75 10.53
N PRO A 57 -7.93 1.66 10.88
CA PRO A 57 -8.48 1.51 12.23
C PRO A 57 -7.39 1.43 13.31
N GLN A 58 -6.22 0.89 12.97
CA GLN A 58 -5.09 0.81 13.90
C GLN A 58 -4.49 2.20 14.17
N ILE A 59 -4.44 3.05 13.14
CA ILE A 59 -3.99 4.45 13.27
C ILE A 59 -4.96 5.25 14.14
N ASP A 60 -6.26 5.14 13.88
CA ASP A 60 -7.29 5.82 14.69
C ASP A 60 -7.20 5.40 16.17
N ALA A 61 -7.11 4.10 16.42
CA ALA A 61 -7.00 3.57 17.77
C ALA A 61 -5.74 4.08 18.49
N ALA A 62 -4.62 4.24 17.77
CA ALA A 62 -3.40 4.81 18.32
C ALA A 62 -3.57 6.29 18.68
N ILE A 63 -4.15 7.09 17.76
CA ILE A 63 -4.43 8.52 17.97
C ILE A 63 -5.32 8.69 19.22
N VAL A 64 -6.45 7.98 19.29
CA VAL A 64 -7.38 8.07 20.42
C VAL A 64 -6.70 7.66 21.72
N ARG A 65 -5.91 6.58 21.74
CA ARG A 65 -5.21 6.12 22.95
C ARG A 65 -4.23 7.16 23.48
N ILE A 66 -3.45 7.77 22.58
CA ILE A 66 -2.49 8.83 22.93
C ILE A 66 -3.24 10.06 23.44
N MET A 67 -4.17 10.59 22.66
CA MET A 67 -4.89 11.83 22.98
C MET A 67 -5.76 11.70 24.23
N LYS A 68 -6.39 10.54 24.47
CA LYS A 68 -7.14 10.26 25.70
C LYS A 68 -6.29 10.38 26.95
N SER A 69 -5.01 9.98 26.87
CA SER A 69 -4.07 10.04 27.99
C SER A 69 -3.44 11.43 28.17
N ARG A 70 -3.07 12.11 27.08
CA ARG A 70 -2.38 13.41 27.10
C ARG A 70 -3.33 14.59 27.29
N LYS A 71 -4.60 14.44 26.88
CA LYS A 71 -5.66 15.47 26.79
C LYS A 71 -5.37 16.61 25.84
N VAL A 72 -4.14 17.12 25.81
CA VAL A 72 -3.66 18.15 24.88
C VAL A 72 -2.30 17.74 24.34
N LEU A 73 -2.07 17.88 23.03
CA LEU A 73 -0.79 17.54 22.40
C LEU A 73 -0.57 18.35 21.13
N ASP A 74 0.68 18.72 20.85
CA ASP A 74 1.03 19.37 19.59
C ASP A 74 1.07 18.37 18.41
N HIS A 75 0.87 18.89 17.21
CA HIS A 75 0.77 18.12 15.98
C HIS A 75 2.00 17.24 15.70
N ASN A 76 3.22 17.78 15.85
CA ASN A 76 4.44 17.05 15.52
C ASN A 76 4.70 15.93 16.53
N THR A 77 4.46 16.21 17.81
CA THR A 77 4.58 15.19 18.86
C THR A 77 3.52 14.10 18.68
N LEU A 78 2.27 14.45 18.34
CA LEU A 78 1.23 13.45 18.06
C LEU A 78 1.62 12.51 16.92
N ILE A 79 2.11 13.05 15.80
CA ILE A 79 2.58 12.23 14.67
C ILE A 79 3.74 11.32 15.09
N THR A 80 4.70 11.85 15.85
CA THR A 80 5.85 11.10 16.35
C THR A 80 5.40 9.96 17.28
N GLU A 81 4.51 10.23 18.24
CA GLU A 81 4.02 9.23 19.18
C GLU A 81 3.19 8.13 18.47
N VAL A 82 2.32 8.50 17.53
CA VAL A 82 1.54 7.54 16.73
C VAL A 82 2.47 6.65 15.91
N THR A 83 3.47 7.24 15.25
CA THR A 83 4.46 6.49 14.45
C THR A 83 5.22 5.51 15.32
N ARG A 84 5.74 5.97 16.46
CA ARG A 84 6.46 5.14 17.43
C ARG A 84 5.60 3.99 17.94
N GLN A 85 4.32 4.23 18.24
CA GLN A 85 3.41 3.20 18.74
C GLN A 85 3.08 2.13 17.70
N LEU A 86 3.02 2.49 16.42
CA LEU A 86 2.67 1.57 15.33
C LEU A 86 3.88 0.87 14.70
N THR A 87 5.09 1.42 14.85
CA THR A 87 6.34 0.90 14.29
C THR A 87 6.55 -0.61 14.49
N PRO A 88 6.22 -1.22 15.65
CA PRO A 88 6.37 -2.67 15.81
C PRO A 88 5.50 -3.52 14.88
N ARG A 89 4.44 -2.94 14.28
CA ARG A 89 3.52 -3.63 13.37
C ARG A 89 3.74 -3.19 11.92
N PHE A 90 3.90 -1.88 11.70
CA PHE A 90 4.18 -1.30 10.39
C PHE A 90 4.68 0.14 10.55
N VAL A 91 5.33 0.67 9.52
CA VAL A 91 5.72 2.09 9.47
C VAL A 91 4.61 2.86 8.74
N PRO A 92 3.76 3.64 9.45
CA PRO A 92 2.73 4.46 8.82
C PRO A 92 3.35 5.63 8.04
N ASN A 93 2.75 5.96 6.89
CA ASN A 93 3.09 7.19 6.18
C ASN A 93 2.55 8.41 6.98
N PRO A 94 3.38 9.42 7.29
CA PRO A 94 2.94 10.62 8.01
C PRO A 94 1.75 11.35 7.34
N ALA A 95 1.63 11.30 6.01
CA ALA A 95 0.49 11.87 5.30
C ALA A 95 -0.84 11.18 5.66
N VAL A 96 -0.80 9.85 5.86
CA VAL A 96 -1.99 9.08 6.27
C VAL A 96 -2.37 9.42 7.70
N ILE A 97 -1.39 9.54 8.61
CA ILE A 97 -1.65 9.95 10.01
C ILE A 97 -2.32 11.34 10.03
N LYS A 98 -1.80 12.31 9.27
CA LYS A 98 -2.39 13.65 9.15
C LYS A 98 -3.85 13.58 8.70
N LYS A 99 -4.14 12.80 7.64
CA LYS A 99 -5.52 12.61 7.17
C LYS A 99 -6.42 12.01 8.25
N ARG A 100 -5.93 11.03 9.02
CA ARG A 100 -6.70 10.44 10.13
C ARG A 100 -6.95 11.42 11.27
N ILE A 101 -6.00 12.31 11.57
CA ILE A 101 -6.21 13.37 12.57
C ILE A 101 -7.36 14.29 12.13
N GLU A 102 -7.41 14.71 10.87
CA GLU A 102 -8.55 15.51 10.38
C GLU A 102 -9.88 14.75 10.52
N THR A 103 -9.91 13.45 10.19
CA THR A 103 -11.09 12.61 10.42
C THR A 103 -11.47 12.50 11.91
N MET A 104 -10.51 12.53 12.84
CA MET A 104 -10.82 12.56 14.27
C MET A 104 -11.42 13.90 14.70
N ILE A 105 -11.07 15.00 14.03
CA ILE A 105 -11.68 16.32 14.25
C ILE A 105 -13.10 16.35 13.68
N GLU A 106 -13.29 15.88 12.45
CA GLU A 106 -14.62 15.77 11.80
C GLU A 106 -15.60 14.92 12.61
N ARG A 107 -15.08 13.94 13.36
CA ARG A 107 -15.87 13.04 14.22
C ARG A 107 -15.94 13.51 15.68
N GLU A 108 -15.50 14.74 15.96
CA GLU A 108 -15.57 15.37 17.29
C GLU A 108 -14.83 14.59 18.40
N PHE A 109 -13.84 13.79 18.05
CA PHE A 109 -12.92 13.18 19.03
C PHE A 109 -11.82 14.16 19.44
N LEU A 110 -11.43 15.03 18.51
CA LEU A 110 -10.40 16.04 18.69
C LEU A 110 -10.92 17.41 18.25
N GLU A 111 -10.37 18.47 18.82
CA GLU A 111 -10.48 19.83 18.29
C GLU A 111 -9.11 20.47 18.19
N ARG A 112 -9.00 21.52 17.37
CA ARG A 112 -7.84 22.41 17.39
C ARG A 112 -8.03 23.44 18.48
N ASP A 113 -6.95 23.76 19.18
CA ASP A 113 -6.96 24.87 20.13
C ASP A 113 -7.24 26.21 19.40
N GLU A 114 -8.04 27.06 20.02
CA GLU A 114 -8.42 28.37 19.47
C GLU A 114 -7.24 29.35 19.40
N ALA A 115 -6.30 29.25 20.35
CA ALA A 115 -5.15 30.13 20.45
C ALA A 115 -3.96 29.60 19.63
N ASP A 116 -3.75 28.27 19.58
CA ASP A 116 -2.69 27.63 18.79
C ASP A 116 -3.20 26.46 17.96
N ARG A 117 -3.39 26.69 16.65
CA ARG A 117 -3.88 25.66 15.71
C ARG A 117 -2.94 24.44 15.56
N LYS A 118 -1.72 24.50 16.10
CA LYS A 118 -0.80 23.35 16.18
C LYS A 118 -1.11 22.41 17.34
N MET A 119 -1.93 22.82 18.29
CA MET A 119 -2.35 22.03 19.44
C MET A 119 -3.69 21.37 19.18
N TYR A 120 -3.82 20.12 19.60
CA TYR A 120 -5.05 19.37 19.59
C TYR A 120 -5.53 19.11 21.02
N ARG A 121 -6.84 19.17 21.24
CA ARG A 121 -7.50 18.81 22.50
C ARG A 121 -8.40 17.60 22.29
N TYR A 122 -8.48 16.71 23.28
CA TYR A 122 -9.34 15.54 23.25
C TYR A 122 -10.71 15.84 23.85
N LEU A 123 -11.79 15.47 23.14
CA LEU A 123 -13.17 15.84 23.47
C LEU A 123 -14.03 14.71 24.08
N ALA A 124 -13.62 13.45 23.91
CA ALA A 124 -14.42 12.27 24.27
C ALA A 124 -14.01 11.57 25.59
#